data_AF-A0A1W9TLF1-F1
#
_entry.id   AF-A0A1W9TLF1-F1
#
_cell.length_a   1.000
_cell.length_b   1.000
_cell.length_c   1.000
_cell.angle_alpha   90.00
_cell.angle_beta   90.00
_cell.angle_gamma   90.00
#
_symmetry.space_group_name_H-M   'P 1'
#
loop_
_entity.id
_entity.type
_entity.pdbx_description
1 polymer ?
#
loop_
_entity_poly.entity_id
_entity_poly.type
_entity_poly.pdbx_seq_one_letter_code
_entity_poly.pdbx_strand_id
1 'polypeptide(L)' 'VQLKGFVITGSTIQSAKLDICRTIVRRAERRIISLSKHEKVNDYLKKYINRLSDLLFIMARFEEYLVDKIEYYKK' A
#
# COMPACT_ATOMS: atom_id res chain seq x y z
N VAL A 1 -10.13 -10.02 -1.88
CA VAL A 1 -10.88 -9.07 -1.03
C VAL A 1 -11.68 -8.16 -1.94
N GLN A 2 -13.02 -8.21 -1.89
CA GLN A 2 -13.86 -7.30 -2.66
C GLN A 2 -14.21 -6.10 -1.78
N LEU A 3 -13.69 -4.92 -2.14
CA LEU A 3 -13.90 -3.69 -1.38
C LEU A 3 -15.11 -2.94 -1.92
N LYS A 4 -16.02 -2.52 -1.02
CA LYS A 4 -17.26 -1.82 -1.38
C LYS A 4 -17.16 -0.29 -1.25
N GLY A 5 -16.01 0.23 -0.84
CA GLY A 5 -15.79 1.66 -0.62
C GLY A 5 -14.39 1.95 -0.08
N PHE A 6 -14.18 3.19 0.36
CA PHE A 6 -12.93 3.60 1.01
C PHE A 6 -12.79 2.91 2.36
N VAL A 7 -11.67 2.22 2.56
CA VAL A 7 -11.38 1.49 3.80
C VAL A 7 -10.57 2.37 4.73
N ILE A 8 -10.94 2.38 6.00
CA ILE A 8 -10.18 3.01 7.08
C ILE A 8 -8.99 2.12 7.42
N THR A 9 -7.79 2.69 7.49
CA THR A 9 -6.56 1.94 7.75
C THR A 9 -6.39 1.62 9.23
N GLY A 10 -5.85 0.44 9.53
CA GLY A 10 -5.36 0.11 10.87
C GLY A 10 -6.39 -0.52 11.81
N SER A 11 -7.39 -1.23 11.28
CA SER A 11 -8.38 -1.92 12.10
C SER A 11 -7.79 -3.08 12.93
N THR A 12 -6.58 -3.55 12.59
CA THR A 12 -5.78 -4.49 13.40
C THR A 12 -4.33 -4.03 13.50
N ILE A 13 -3.58 -4.54 14.49
CA ILE A 13 -2.14 -4.21 14.64
C ILE A 13 -1.35 -4.72 13.42
N GLN A 14 -1.71 -5.89 12.90
CA GLN A 14 -1.11 -6.51 11.72
C GLN A 14 -1.37 -5.66 10.47
N SER A 15 -2.62 -5.24 10.24
CA SER A 15 -2.97 -4.41 9.10
C SER A 15 -2.36 -3.01 9.20
N ALA A 16 -2.30 -2.44 10.41
CA ALA A 16 -1.63 -1.17 10.65
C ALA A 16 -0.13 -1.22 10.29
N LYS A 17 0.59 -2.30 10.66
CA LYS A 17 2.00 -2.50 10.26
C LYS A 17 2.14 -2.57 8.73
N LEU A 18 1.24 -3.28 8.06
CA LEU A 18 1.25 -3.38 6.60
C LEU A 18 0.96 -2.04 5.93
N ASP A 19 0.02 -1.25 6.45
CA ASP A 19 -0.26 0.10 5.98
C ASP A 19 0.93 1.05 6.22
N ILE A 20 1.64 0.94 7.34
CA ILE A 20 2.89 1.68 7.58
C ILE A 20 3.93 1.30 6.52
N CYS A 21 4.18 0.00 6.30
CA CYS A 21 5.08 -0.47 5.25
C CYS A 21 4.70 0.10 3.87
N ARG A 22 3.39 0.14 3.55
CA ARG A 22 2.89 0.73 2.32
C ARG A 22 3.26 2.22 2.20
N THR A 23 3.14 3.00 3.27
CA THR A 23 3.54 4.41 3.25
C THR A 23 5.04 4.60 3.00
N ILE A 24 5.88 3.72 3.56
CA ILE A 24 7.33 3.71 3.36
C ILE A 24 7.66 3.39 1.89
N VAL A 25 7.03 2.37 1.31
CA VAL A 25 7.20 2.01 -0.11
C VAL A 25 6.78 3.16 -1.02
N ARG A 26 5.63 3.80 -0.76
CA ARG A 26 5.19 4.98 -1.54
C ARG A 26 6.16 6.17 -1.40
N ARG A 27 6.80 6.33 -0.24
CA ARG A 27 7.85 7.34 -0.05
C ARG A 27 9.11 7.00 -0.85
N ALA A 28 9.51 5.74 -0.89
CA ALA A 28 10.62 5.27 -1.72
C ALA A 28 10.31 5.47 -3.21
N GLU A 29 9.10 5.14 -3.66
CA GLU A 29 8.63 5.38 -5.03
C GLU A 29 8.80 6.84 -5.46
N ARG A 30 8.35 7.80 -4.63
CA ARG A 30 8.52 9.23 -4.91
C ARG A 30 9.98 9.63 -5.07
N ARG A 31 10.88 9.09 -4.23
CA ARG A 31 12.33 9.33 -4.33
C ARG A 31 12.90 8.74 -5.62
N ILE A 32 12.51 7.52 -5.97
CA ILE A 32 12.93 6.84 -7.21
C ILE A 32 12.48 7.64 -8.44
N ILE A 33 11.22 8.12 -8.46
CA ILE A 33 10.71 8.96 -9.55
C ILE A 33 11.50 10.26 -9.63
N SER A 34 11.80 10.91 -8.50
CA SER A 34 12.62 12.13 -8.49
C SER A 34 14.04 11.88 -9.00
N LEU A 35 14.65 10.75 -8.64
CA LEU A 35 15.97 10.35 -9.14
C LEU A 35 15.92 10.09 -10.64
N SER A 36 14.84 9.46 -11.14
CA SER A 36 14.70 9.13 -12.56
C SER A 36 14.64 10.33 -13.50
N LYS A 37 14.45 11.55 -12.95
CA LYS A 37 14.55 12.82 -13.71
C LYS A 37 15.99 13.25 -13.96
N HIS A 38 16.95 12.76 -13.17
CA HIS A 38 18.35 13.16 -13.21
C HIS A 38 19.24 12.03 -13.74
N GLU A 39 18.90 10.79 -13.43
CA GLU A 39 19.66 9.60 -13.83
C GLU A 39 18.76 8.50 -14.41
N LYS A 40 19.36 7.62 -15.22
CA LYS A 40 18.64 6.47 -15.78
C LYS A 40 18.37 5.45 -14.68
N VAL A 41 17.10 5.32 -14.30
CA VAL A 41 16.62 4.27 -13.38
C VAL A 41 15.91 3.17 -14.16
N ASN A 42 16.15 1.92 -13.76
CA ASN A 42 15.51 0.75 -14.35
C ASN A 42 13.96 0.83 -14.27
N ASP A 43 13.28 0.68 -15.41
CA ASP A 43 11.82 0.71 -15.49
C ASP A 43 11.15 -0.44 -14.73
N TYR A 44 11.80 -1.61 -14.65
CA TYR A 44 11.30 -2.74 -13.86
C TYR A 44 11.26 -2.41 -12.36
N LEU A 45 12.24 -1.64 -11.85
CA LEU A 45 12.25 -1.21 -10.46
C LEU A 45 11.07 -0.29 -10.16
N LYS A 46 10.79 0.69 -11.04
CA LYS A 46 9.64 1.61 -10.90
C LYS A 46 8.32 0.83 -10.85
N LYS A 47 8.13 -0.11 -11.79
CA LYS A 47 6.95 -0.98 -11.84
C LYS A 47 6.83 -1.87 -10.60
N TYR A 48 7.94 -2.45 -10.15
CA TYR A 48 7.97 -3.32 -8.97
C TYR A 48 7.53 -2.57 -7.70
N ILE A 49 8.11 -1.40 -7.44
CA ILE A 49 7.79 -0.61 -6.24
C ILE A 49 6.31 -0.17 -6.24
N ASN A 50 5.77 0.20 -7.40
CA ASN A 50 4.36 0.52 -7.55
C ASN A 50 3.48 -0.67 -7.15
N ARG A 51 3.75 -1.86 -7.69
CA ARG A 51 3.02 -3.10 -7.40
C ARG A 51 3.20 -3.60 -5.98
N LEU A 52 4.38 -3.42 -5.39
CA LEU A 52 4.63 -3.74 -3.99
C LEU A 52 3.72 -2.93 -3.06
N SER A 53 3.49 -1.64 -3.39
CA SER A 53 2.58 -0.82 -2.59
C SER A 53 1.12 -1.28 -2.68
N ASP A 54 0.69 -1.78 -3.84
CA ASP A 54 -0.65 -2.36 -4.04
C ASP A 54 -0.78 -3.68 -3.29
N LEU A 55 0.25 -4.53 -3.34
CA LEU A 55 0.29 -5.81 -2.61
C LEU A 55 0.15 -5.59 -1.11
N LEU A 56 0.92 -4.66 -0.54
CA LEU A 56 0.85 -4.33 0.89
C LEU A 56 -0.55 -3.83 1.29
N PHE A 57 -1.21 -3.05 0.42
CA PHE A 57 -2.60 -2.66 0.63
C PHE A 57 -3.52 -3.89 0.66
N ILE A 58 -3.45 -4.77 -0.34
CA ILE A 58 -4.31 -5.96 -0.41
C ILE A 58 -4.06 -6.89 0.79
N MET A 59 -2.80 -7.07 1.20
CA MET A 59 -2.45 -7.86 2.39
C MET A 59 -3.05 -7.25 3.66
N ALA A 60 -2.97 -5.93 3.85
CA ALA A 60 -3.58 -5.26 4.99
C ALA A 60 -5.10 -5.48 5.04
N ARG A 61 -5.78 -5.37 3.88
CA ARG A 61 -7.22 -5.60 3.77
C ARG A 61 -7.60 -7.08 3.91
N PHE A 62 -6.71 -8.00 3.54
CA PHE A 62 -6.91 -9.44 3.71
C PHE A 62 -6.81 -9.82 5.19
N GLU A 63 -5.83 -9.29 5.92
CA GLU A 63 -5.75 -9.45 7.38
C GLU A 63 -7.02 -8.94 8.08
N GLU A 64 -7.54 -7.78 7.68
CA GLU A 64 -8.79 -7.24 8.23
C GLU A 64 -10.00 -8.08 7.84
N TYR A 65 -10.01 -8.67 6.64
CA TYR A 65 -11.05 -9.59 6.18
C TYR A 65 -11.10 -10.86 7.04
N LEU A 66 -9.95 -11.44 7.37
CA LEU A 66 -9.87 -12.67 8.18
C LEU A 66 -10.41 -12.49 9.60
N VAL A 67 -10.41 -11.26 10.11
CA VAL A 67 -10.86 -10.93 11.48
C VAL A 67 -12.22 -10.20 11.46
N ASP A 68 -12.89 -10.11 10.30
CA ASP A 68 -14.15 -9.38 10.09
C ASP A 68 -14.13 -7.92 10.61
N LYS A 69 -12.98 -7.25 10.46
CA LYS A 69 -12.75 -5.86 10.94
C LYS A 69 -12.60 -4.83 9.83
N ILE A 70 -13.12 -5.09 8.63
CA ILE A 70 -13.08 -4.11 7.55
C ILE A 70 -14.03 -2.96 7.86
N GLU A 71 -13.48 -1.77 8.10
CA GLU A 71 -14.25 -0.55 8.32
C GLU A 71 -14.23 0.33 7.08
N TYR A 72 -15.42 0.74 6.63
CA TYR A 72 -15.57 1.64 5.50
C TYR A 72 -15.86 3.07 5.99
N TYR A 73 -15.30 4.05 5.29
CA TYR A 73 -15.60 5.46 5.52
C TYR A 73 -17.10 5.71 5.26
N LYS A 74 -17.83 6.18 6.28
CA LYS A 74 -19.22 6.61 6.14
C LYS A 74 -19.22 8.03 5.59
N LYS A 75 -19.75 8.19 4.38
CA LYS A 75 -19.91 9.49 3.72
C LYS A 75 -20.95 10.35 4.45
#